data_AF-A0A853CVH0-F1
#
_entry.id   AF-A0A853CVH0-F1
#
_cell.length_a   1.000
_cell.length_b   1.000
_cell.length_c   1.000
_cell.angle_alpha   90.00
_cell.angle_beta   90.00
_cell.angle_gamma   90.00
#
_symmetry.space_group_name_H-M   'P 1'
#
loop_
_entity.id
_entity.type
_entity.pdbx_description
1 polymer ?
#
loop_
_entity_poly.entity_id
_entity_poly.type
_entity_poly.pdbx_seq_one_letter_code
_entity_poly.pdbx_strand_id
1 'polypeptide(L)'
;MEDQDRADRAAVEHEIQRLYDEATALVSDTWPTPEAEWGYGCGDYADGTPSESWNIANQYKGPTKSSPAETAERVAQLWTDHGFPTKVVEDNRIYPPRKVVSYPPYLTGVRADGLGIVFTIGENYADFIGNSQCAPEDPDDPRLPKNW
;
A
#
# COMPACT_ATOMS: atom_id res chain seq x y z
N MET A 1 21.05 17.06 2.65
CA MET A 1 20.50 15.98 3.46
C MET A 1 19.00 16.16 3.47
N GLU A 2 18.50 17.28 4.02
CA GLU A 2 17.08 17.68 3.97
C GLU A 2 16.40 17.61 2.59
N ASP A 3 17.05 18.10 1.52
CA ASP A 3 16.49 18.00 0.15
C ASP A 3 16.41 16.56 -0.38
N GLN A 4 17.34 15.70 0.04
CA GLN A 4 17.37 14.29 -0.35
C GLN A 4 16.32 13.50 0.44
N ASP A 5 16.22 13.74 1.75
CA ASP A 5 15.24 13.09 2.63
C ASP A 5 13.81 13.38 2.16
N ARG A 6 13.53 14.63 1.78
CA ARG A 6 12.24 15.05 1.19
C ARG A 6 11.98 14.36 -0.15
N ALA A 7 13.00 14.21 -0.99
CA ALA A 7 12.88 13.54 -2.28
C ALA A 7 12.61 12.04 -2.12
N ASP A 8 13.31 11.39 -1.19
CA ASP A 8 13.13 9.97 -0.88
C ASP A 8 11.73 9.71 -0.31
N ARG A 9 11.28 10.57 0.61
CA ARG A 9 9.92 10.56 1.16
C ARG A 9 8.85 10.68 0.07
N ALA A 10 9.01 11.66 -0.84
CA ALA A 10 8.09 11.83 -1.96
C ALA A 10 8.11 10.64 -2.94
N ALA A 11 9.27 10.01 -3.13
CA ALA A 11 9.40 8.85 -4.02
C ALA A 11 8.63 7.63 -3.49
N VAL A 12 8.78 7.31 -2.20
CA VAL A 12 8.10 6.16 -1.59
C VAL A 12 6.59 6.38 -1.45
N GLU A 13 6.15 7.62 -1.20
CA GLU A 13 4.74 8.01 -1.21
C GLU A 13 4.13 7.82 -2.61
N HIS A 14 4.80 8.38 -3.63
CA HIS A 14 4.33 8.32 -5.01
C HIS A 14 4.25 6.88 -5.54
N GLU A 15 5.20 6.01 -5.16
CA GLU A 15 5.16 4.61 -5.55
C GLU A 15 3.91 3.90 -5.04
N ILE A 16 3.59 4.03 -3.75
CA ILE A 16 2.41 3.42 -3.15
C ILE A 16 1.12 4.04 -3.69
N GLN A 17 1.09 5.36 -3.84
CA GLN A 17 -0.05 6.08 -4.41
C GLN A 17 -0.36 5.57 -5.84
N ARG A 18 0.67 5.40 -6.67
CA ARG A 18 0.51 4.85 -8.03
C ARG A 18 -0.07 3.44 -8.01
N LEU A 19 0.46 2.55 -7.15
CA LEU A 19 -0.03 1.17 -7.05
C LEU A 19 -1.49 1.11 -6.59
N TYR A 20 -1.88 2.03 -5.69
CA TYR A 20 -3.25 2.21 -5.25
C TYR A 20 -4.15 2.72 -6.39
N ASP A 21 -3.78 3.81 -7.06
CA ASP A 21 -4.61 4.43 -8.11
C ASP A 21 -4.85 3.46 -9.27
N GLU A 22 -3.80 2.76 -9.70
CA GLU A 22 -3.88 1.80 -10.79
C GLU A 22 -4.71 0.56 -10.41
N ALA A 23 -4.53 0.01 -9.20
CA ALA A 23 -5.32 -1.13 -8.74
C ALA A 23 -6.81 -0.79 -8.55
N THR A 24 -7.09 0.36 -7.94
CA THR A 24 -8.48 0.80 -7.67
C THR A 24 -9.23 1.15 -8.95
N ALA A 25 -8.55 1.70 -9.96
CA ALA A 25 -9.13 1.99 -11.28
C ALA A 25 -9.63 0.72 -11.99
N LEU A 26 -9.02 -0.44 -11.74
CA LEU A 26 -9.48 -1.74 -12.27
C LEU A 26 -10.79 -2.22 -11.63
N VAL A 27 -11.10 -1.75 -10.42
CA VAL A 27 -12.30 -2.16 -9.67
C VAL A 27 -13.52 -1.33 -10.03
N SER A 28 -13.40 0.00 -9.97
CA SER A 28 -14.51 0.95 -10.12
C SER A 28 -14.00 2.34 -10.50
N ASP A 29 -14.90 3.18 -11.03
CA ASP A 29 -14.59 4.59 -11.34
C ASP A 29 -14.69 5.49 -10.11
N THR A 30 -15.37 5.03 -9.06
CA THR A 30 -15.64 5.84 -7.87
C THR A 30 -15.30 5.05 -6.62
N TRP A 31 -14.22 5.44 -5.96
CA TRP A 31 -13.89 4.99 -4.61
C TRP A 31 -14.20 6.09 -3.60
N PRO A 32 -14.47 5.75 -2.33
CA PRO A 32 -14.42 6.72 -1.24
C PRO A 32 -13.04 7.40 -1.18
N THR A 33 -12.94 8.53 -0.49
CA THR A 33 -11.63 9.12 -0.17
C THR A 33 -10.83 8.12 0.68
N PRO A 34 -9.59 7.79 0.28
CA PRO A 34 -8.76 6.88 1.06
C PRO A 34 -8.36 7.50 2.40
N GLU A 35 -8.15 6.65 3.40
CA GLU A 35 -7.43 7.01 4.62
C GLU A 35 -5.94 6.92 4.30
N ALA A 36 -5.22 8.04 4.35
CA ALA A 36 -3.81 8.08 4.03
C ALA A 36 -3.04 8.96 5.02
N GLU A 37 -1.96 8.42 5.57
CA GLU A 37 -1.14 9.11 6.55
C GLU A 37 0.28 8.54 6.61
N TRP A 38 1.23 9.39 6.97
CA TRP A 38 2.53 8.95 7.42
C TRP A 38 2.42 8.45 8.86
N GLY A 39 2.85 7.21 9.08
CA GLY A 39 2.78 6.52 10.35
C GLY A 39 4.14 6.00 10.81
N TYR A 40 4.26 5.83 12.12
CA TYR A 40 5.46 5.33 12.78
C TYR A 40 5.46 3.79 12.81
N GLY A 41 6.61 3.16 12.57
CA GLY A 41 6.72 1.69 12.54
C GLY A 41 7.97 1.14 11.89
N CYS A 42 8.77 2.01 11.27
CA CYS A 42 9.97 1.64 10.53
C CYS A 42 11.23 1.43 11.39
N GLY A 43 11.18 1.74 12.68
CA GLY A 43 12.40 1.83 13.50
C GLY A 43 13.33 2.95 13.00
N ASP A 44 14.46 3.15 13.67
CA ASP A 44 15.44 4.14 13.21
C ASP A 44 16.44 3.48 12.24
N TYR A 45 16.99 4.27 11.31
CA TYR A 45 18.15 3.84 10.54
C TYR A 45 19.34 3.53 11.46
N ALA A 46 20.32 2.78 10.95
CA ALA A 46 21.49 2.36 11.74
C ALA A 46 22.32 3.52 12.32
N ASP A 47 22.21 4.72 11.73
CA ASP A 47 22.84 5.96 12.20
C ASP A 47 21.99 6.75 13.21
N GLY A 48 20.81 6.25 13.57
CA GLY A 48 19.87 6.89 14.50
C GLY A 48 18.91 7.87 13.84
N THR A 49 18.89 7.98 12.51
CA THR A 49 17.91 8.80 11.80
C THR A 49 16.51 8.21 11.98
N PRO A 50 15.52 8.96 12.52
CA PRO A 50 14.14 8.51 12.61
C PRO A 50 13.55 8.22 11.23
N SER A 51 12.68 7.23 11.15
CA SER A 51 12.04 6.87 9.88
C SER A 51 10.56 6.53 10.04
N GLU A 52 9.81 6.81 8.98
CA GLU A 52 8.37 6.63 8.89
C GLU A 52 7.98 5.95 7.57
N SER A 53 6.74 5.47 7.49
CA SER A 53 6.16 4.92 6.27
C SER A 53 4.88 5.65 5.89
N TRP A 54 4.67 5.86 4.60
CA TRP A 54 3.40 6.32 4.07
C TRP A 54 2.42 5.15 4.00
N ASN A 55 1.26 5.33 4.61
CA ASN A 55 0.21 4.31 4.65
C ASN A 55 -1.00 4.82 3.87
N ILE A 56 -1.61 3.95 3.08
CA ILE A 56 -2.88 4.20 2.43
C ILE A 56 -3.79 2.98 2.58
N ALA A 57 -5.01 3.22 3.02
CA ALA A 57 -6.05 2.22 3.13
C ALA A 57 -7.34 2.73 2.48
N ASN A 58 -8.01 1.87 1.72
CA ASN A 58 -9.33 2.18 1.22
C ASN A 58 -10.15 0.92 0.97
N GLN A 59 -11.45 1.07 1.07
CA GLN A 59 -12.40 -0.01 0.90
C GLN A 59 -13.53 0.41 -0.03
N TYR A 60 -13.77 -0.42 -1.03
CA TYR A 60 -14.87 -0.30 -1.96
C TYR A 60 -15.98 -1.31 -1.63
N LYS A 61 -17.22 -0.83 -1.61
CA LYS A 61 -18.43 -1.65 -1.46
C LYS A 61 -19.38 -1.31 -2.58
N GLY A 62 -19.57 -2.24 -3.51
CA GLY A 62 -20.38 -2.03 -4.70
C GLY A 62 -20.00 -2.94 -5.85
N PRO A 63 -20.77 -2.91 -6.94
CA PRO A 63 -20.49 -3.73 -8.13
C PRO A 63 -19.15 -3.34 -8.77
N THR A 64 -18.38 -4.35 -9.17
CA THR A 64 -17.08 -4.17 -9.80
C THR A 64 -17.21 -4.18 -11.33
N LYS A 65 -16.27 -3.54 -12.04
CA LYS A 65 -16.22 -3.51 -13.51
C LYS A 65 -16.07 -4.88 -14.15
N SER A 66 -15.42 -5.80 -13.45
CA SER A 66 -15.10 -7.16 -13.91
C SER A 66 -15.19 -8.15 -12.76
N SER A 67 -15.09 -9.44 -13.05
CA SER A 67 -15.13 -10.48 -12.00
C SER A 67 -13.98 -10.33 -10.99
N PRO A 68 -14.13 -10.82 -9.75
CA PRO A 68 -13.04 -10.80 -8.77
C PRO A 68 -11.77 -11.51 -9.26
N ALA A 69 -11.91 -12.64 -9.96
CA ALA A 69 -10.79 -13.41 -10.50
C ALA A 69 -10.03 -12.62 -11.58
N GLU A 70 -10.75 -12.07 -12.56
CA GLU A 70 -10.15 -11.27 -13.63
C GLU A 70 -9.45 -10.01 -13.09
N THR A 71 -10.10 -9.32 -12.15
CA THR A 71 -9.53 -8.10 -11.57
C THR A 71 -8.27 -8.40 -10.77
N ALA A 72 -8.28 -9.47 -9.96
CA ALA A 72 -7.10 -9.87 -9.18
C ALA A 72 -5.93 -10.26 -10.08
N GLU A 73 -6.16 -11.00 -11.17
CA GLU A 73 -5.10 -11.35 -12.14
C GLU A 73 -4.49 -10.10 -12.79
N ARG A 74 -5.33 -9.12 -13.16
CA ARG A 74 -4.85 -7.85 -13.72
C ARG A 74 -4.04 -7.04 -12.72
N VAL A 75 -4.47 -6.98 -11.45
CA VAL A 75 -3.70 -6.32 -10.38
C VAL A 75 -2.36 -7.03 -10.16
N ALA A 76 -2.35 -8.36 -10.11
CA ALA A 76 -1.12 -9.13 -9.93
C ALA A 76 -0.12 -8.92 -11.09
N GLN A 77 -0.61 -8.89 -12.33
CA GLN A 77 0.22 -8.58 -13.48
C GLN A 77 0.78 -7.15 -13.39
N LEU A 78 -0.08 -6.18 -13.10
CA LEU A 78 0.29 -4.76 -13.00
C LEU A 78 1.36 -4.53 -11.93
N TRP A 79 1.21 -5.08 -10.74
CA TRP A 79 2.23 -4.97 -9.70
C TRP A 79 3.53 -5.71 -10.06
N THR A 80 3.43 -6.85 -10.75
CA THR A 80 4.60 -7.58 -11.25
C THR A 80 5.38 -6.75 -12.29
N ASP A 81 4.68 -6.05 -13.17
CA ASP A 81 5.29 -5.16 -14.17
C ASP A 81 6.00 -3.96 -13.53
N HIS A 82 5.55 -3.53 -12.35
CA HIS A 82 6.22 -2.52 -11.52
C HIS A 82 7.34 -3.08 -10.63
N GLY A 83 7.69 -4.36 -10.75
CA GLY A 83 8.79 -4.98 -10.00
C GLY A 83 8.39 -5.64 -8.68
N PHE A 84 7.10 -5.78 -8.40
CA PHE A 84 6.58 -6.49 -7.22
C PHE A 84 6.05 -7.86 -7.65
N PRO A 85 6.87 -8.92 -7.63
CA PRO A 85 6.45 -10.23 -8.10
C PRO A 85 5.33 -10.77 -7.21
N THR A 86 4.11 -10.76 -7.76
CA THR A 86 2.91 -11.17 -7.04
C THR A 86 2.14 -12.23 -7.82
N LYS A 87 1.21 -12.89 -7.12
CA LYS A 87 0.28 -13.86 -7.70
C LYS A 87 -1.03 -13.78 -6.94
N VAL A 88 -2.10 -14.21 -7.61
CA VAL A 88 -3.40 -14.34 -6.95
C VAL A 88 -3.37 -15.52 -5.98
N VAL A 89 -3.81 -15.27 -4.76
CA VAL A 89 -4.09 -16.29 -3.74
C VAL A 89 -5.57 -16.23 -3.39
N GLU A 90 -6.16 -17.36 -3.07
CA GLU A 90 -7.52 -17.41 -2.54
C GLU A 90 -7.49 -17.52 -1.02
N ASP A 91 -8.10 -16.57 -0.33
CA ASP A 91 -8.30 -16.63 1.11
C ASP A 91 -9.66 -17.26 1.43
N ASN A 92 -9.60 -18.53 1.80
CA ASN A 92 -10.76 -19.33 2.21
C ASN A 92 -11.03 -19.26 3.73
N ARG A 93 -10.25 -18.47 4.50
CA ARG A 93 -10.45 -18.32 5.95
C ARG A 93 -11.55 -17.32 6.29
N ILE A 94 -11.98 -16.53 5.31
CA ILE A 94 -13.08 -15.56 5.40
C ILE A 94 -14.21 -15.98 4.47
N TYR A 95 -15.46 -15.69 4.85
CA TYR A 95 -16.65 -15.99 4.05
C TYR A 95 -17.38 -14.70 3.63
N PRO A 96 -17.69 -14.52 2.33
CA PRO A 96 -17.31 -15.38 1.20
C PRO A 96 -15.78 -15.35 0.95
N PRO A 97 -15.21 -16.40 0.32
CA PRO A 97 -13.79 -16.41 -0.06
C PRO A 97 -13.43 -15.20 -0.91
N ARG A 98 -12.21 -14.70 -0.75
CA ARG A 98 -11.72 -13.54 -1.49
C ARG A 98 -10.43 -13.87 -2.23
N LYS A 99 -10.19 -13.18 -3.34
CA LYS A 99 -8.91 -13.19 -4.04
C LYS A 99 -8.01 -12.14 -3.42
N VAL A 100 -6.74 -12.48 -3.22
CA VAL A 100 -5.74 -11.63 -2.58
C VAL A 100 -4.51 -11.55 -3.47
N VAL A 101 -4.01 -10.35 -3.69
CA VAL A 101 -2.72 -10.05 -4.30
C VAL A 101 -1.91 -9.29 -3.26
N SER A 102 -0.67 -9.69 -3.02
CA SER A 102 0.13 -9.06 -1.96
C SER A 102 1.61 -9.17 -2.21
N TYR A 103 2.33 -8.14 -1.76
CA TYR A 103 3.79 -8.12 -1.68
C TYR A 103 4.20 -7.46 -0.36
N PRO A 104 4.91 -8.15 0.55
CA PRO A 104 5.37 -9.55 0.46
C PRO A 104 4.20 -10.55 0.47
N PRO A 105 4.44 -11.87 0.32
CA PRO A 105 3.37 -12.85 0.25
C PRO A 105 2.38 -12.74 1.41
N TYR A 106 1.11 -12.99 1.11
CA TYR A 106 0.00 -12.76 2.05
C TYR A 106 0.26 -13.39 3.42
N LEU A 107 -0.01 -12.62 4.49
CA LEU A 107 0.18 -12.99 5.90
C LEU A 107 1.62 -13.15 6.38
N THR A 108 2.59 -12.66 5.62
CA THR A 108 3.99 -12.57 6.09
C THR A 108 4.32 -11.25 6.77
N GLY A 109 3.36 -10.31 6.82
CA GLY A 109 3.56 -8.98 7.38
C GLY A 109 4.10 -8.00 6.33
N VAL A 110 4.89 -7.03 6.79
CA VAL A 110 5.65 -6.12 5.94
C VAL A 110 7.09 -6.61 5.81
N ARG A 111 7.81 -6.14 4.80
CA ARG A 111 9.24 -6.39 4.65
C ARG A 111 10.04 -5.64 5.72
N ALA A 112 11.31 -6.01 5.88
CA ALA A 112 12.23 -5.35 6.81
C ALA A 112 12.45 -3.85 6.47
N ASP A 113 12.22 -3.45 5.23
CA ASP A 113 12.26 -2.06 4.76
C ASP A 113 10.89 -1.38 4.85
N GLY A 114 9.91 -1.92 5.59
CA GLY A 114 8.59 -1.33 5.81
C GLY A 114 7.56 -1.61 4.71
N LEU A 115 8.00 -1.97 3.50
CA LEU A 115 7.11 -2.14 2.36
C LEU A 115 6.12 -3.30 2.56
N GLY A 116 4.84 -3.02 2.34
CA GLY A 116 3.80 -4.04 2.27
C GLY A 116 2.54 -3.54 1.58
N ILE A 117 2.14 -4.20 0.50
CA ILE A 117 0.92 -3.92 -0.26
C ILE A 117 0.03 -5.16 -0.28
N VAL A 118 -1.26 -4.97 -0.08
CA VAL A 118 -2.29 -6.02 -0.10
C VAL A 118 -3.53 -5.47 -0.80
N PHE A 119 -3.96 -6.17 -1.83
CA PHE A 119 -5.21 -5.95 -2.52
C PHE A 119 -6.08 -7.17 -2.35
N THR A 120 -7.31 -6.98 -1.89
CA THR A 120 -8.29 -8.04 -1.69
C THR A 120 -9.54 -7.72 -2.49
N ILE A 121 -10.10 -8.69 -3.20
CA ILE A 121 -11.34 -8.52 -3.95
C ILE A 121 -12.25 -9.74 -3.81
N GLY A 122 -13.56 -9.47 -3.73
CA GLY A 122 -14.63 -10.46 -3.74
C GLY A 122 -15.87 -9.88 -4.41
N GLU A 123 -16.97 -10.63 -4.37
CA GLU A 123 -18.24 -10.16 -4.91
C GLU A 123 -18.69 -8.88 -4.20
N ASN A 124 -18.88 -7.81 -4.98
CA ASN A 124 -19.26 -6.46 -4.52
C ASN A 124 -18.33 -5.82 -3.46
N TYR A 125 -17.07 -6.22 -3.42
CA TYR A 125 -16.13 -5.76 -2.39
C TYR A 125 -14.70 -5.72 -2.94
N ALA A 126 -13.99 -4.63 -2.66
CA ALA A 126 -12.54 -4.58 -2.80
C ALA A 126 -11.90 -3.78 -1.66
N ASP A 127 -10.64 -4.08 -1.36
CA ASP A 127 -9.88 -3.49 -0.28
C ASP A 127 -8.43 -3.33 -0.73
N PHE A 128 -7.84 -2.18 -0.44
CA PHE A 128 -6.43 -1.92 -0.65
C PHE A 128 -5.82 -1.44 0.66
N ILE A 129 -4.68 -2.02 1.02
CA ILE A 129 -3.83 -1.57 2.13
C ILE A 129 -2.41 -1.52 1.60
N GLY A 130 -1.74 -0.37 1.73
CA GLY A 130 -0.36 -0.17 1.32
C GLY A 130 0.44 0.55 2.38
N ASN A 131 1.67 0.10 2.59
CA ASN A 131 2.69 0.73 3.42
C ASN A 131 3.92 0.90 2.52
N SER A 132 4.48 2.09 2.47
CA SER A 132 5.67 2.38 1.68
C SER A 132 6.92 1.75 2.28
N GLN A 133 8.01 1.77 1.51
CA GLN A 133 9.32 1.62 2.13
C GLN A 133 9.53 2.73 3.17
N CYS A 134 10.31 2.41 4.19
CA CYS A 134 10.73 3.36 5.21
C CYS A 134 11.55 4.48 4.56
N ALA A 135 11.18 5.71 4.88
CA ALA A 135 11.89 6.91 4.49
C ALA A 135 12.25 7.73 5.73
N PRO A 136 13.30 8.56 5.67
CA PRO A 136 13.61 9.48 6.75
C PRO A 136 12.42 10.38 7.08
N GLU A 137 12.21 10.67 8.36
CA GLU A 137 11.23 11.68 8.77
C GLU A 137 11.60 13.06 8.20
N ASP A 138 10.62 13.83 7.74
CA ASP A 138 10.84 15.23 7.40
C ASP A 138 11.00 16.04 8.70
N PRO A 139 12.18 16.63 8.98
CA PRO A 139 12.41 17.36 10.22
C PRO A 139 11.53 18.62 10.36
N ASP A 140 10.97 19.11 9.24
CA ASP A 140 10.05 20.24 9.24
C ASP A 140 8.57 19.82 9.37
N ASP A 141 8.29 18.52 9.48
CA ASP A 141 6.92 18.03 9.55
C ASP A 141 6.19 18.65 10.76
N PRO A 142 5.11 19.41 10.53
CA PRO A 142 4.40 20.11 11.60
C PRO A 142 3.71 19.17 12.59
N ARG A 143 3.61 17.87 12.28
CA ARG A 143 3.06 16.83 13.15
C ARG A 143 4.07 16.35 14.19
N LEU A 144 5.38 16.52 13.94
CA LEU A 144 6.40 16.11 14.88
C LEU A 144 6.37 17.00 16.13
N PRO A 145 6.60 16.45 17.34
CA PRO A 145 6.76 17.26 18.54
C PRO A 145 7.93 18.20 18.33
N LYS A 146 7.65 19.50 18.19
CA LYS A 146 8.71 20.51 18.17
C LYS A 146 9.27 20.63 19.58
N ASN A 147 10.35 19.91 19.84
CA ASN A 147 11.15 20.10 21.05
C ASN A 147 11.72 21.53 20.97
N TRP A 148 11.09 22.46 21.69
CA TRP A 148 11.60 23.80 21.95
C TRP A 148 12.52 23.80 23.16
#